data_AF-A0A9J6H4T5-F1
#
_entry.id   AF-A0A9J6H4T5-F1
#
_cell.length_a   1.000
_cell.length_b   1.000
_cell.length_c   1.000
_cell.angle_alpha   90.00
_cell.angle_beta   90.00
_cell.angle_gamma   90.00
#
_symmetry.space_group_name_H-M   'P 1'
#
loop_
_entity.id
_entity.type
_entity.pdbx_description
1 polymer ?
#
loop_
_entity_poly.entity_id
_entity_poly.type
_entity_poly.pdbx_seq_one_letter_code
_entity_poly.pdbx_strand_id
1 'polypeptide(L)'
;MAPPICFARFRSWKAPVVIGLLPAAPPAGTLHCEPEQATPDFLGAFDMACSSGPSGASPSVVDDAARRPVRRPEYPSQWFEAHPGKKPVVRFKKYSASLDVMAQVVDHGLRTKQLKVEHVVPFIYEVKESKSHPWSLLSIETEDGGSLDAPVVSKVPRSEFGLLGMVVCIYRLVEARKRGTASYEAALQGKITGVLRRAPFGCTDAEWASGASQRFRAWCSDKSYVALIAALDMFFQRFRNHELAVLKVGTCSSRLKGCGVLESIDTVCLAVGLTRIECFKWAFFVPLVDELRVIFKEGEELGVAHSYARYLSDLGLSGRSPYSTTMNPFVHFWCHVANALLGSQRSRNAMVTCYDFLMELTYLAAVFASVNYRHRFRRLVLRGRKEAEEWQRKQVEEEEKRQVYTDVTQEPLSANPEHWFKYLANKDFVVTKGMTTCFQRAAVGCQNARKGSVGEYLKKFVSDEKRTTDNYQLPAVSMIAPELFIRAQQQ
;
A
#
# COMPACT_ATOMS: atom_id res chain seq x y z
N MET A 1 -32.92 -9.97 17.63
CA MET A 1 -32.61 -11.16 16.82
C MET A 1 -31.53 -10.76 15.83
N ALA A 2 -30.35 -11.40 15.85
CA ALA A 2 -29.25 -11.09 14.93
C ALA A 2 -29.07 -12.26 13.93
N PRO A 3 -28.68 -11.99 12.67
CA PRO A 3 -28.38 -13.05 11.70
C PRO A 3 -27.09 -13.80 12.07
N PRO A 4 -26.94 -15.08 11.69
CA PRO A 4 -25.82 -15.90 12.12
C PRO A 4 -24.52 -15.57 11.37
N ILE A 5 -23.43 -15.44 12.13
CA ILE A 5 -22.07 -15.30 11.58
C ILE A 5 -21.62 -16.66 11.01
N CYS A 6 -21.36 -16.71 9.70
CA CYS A 6 -20.82 -17.89 9.02
C CYS A 6 -19.36 -18.16 9.43
N PHE A 7 -19.18 -18.91 10.52
CA PHE A 7 -17.87 -19.47 10.89
C PHE A 7 -17.45 -20.61 9.96
N ALA A 8 -16.67 -20.28 8.93
CA ALA A 8 -15.87 -21.27 8.19
C ALA A 8 -14.71 -21.79 9.08
N ARG A 9 -15.03 -22.62 10.09
CA ARG A 9 -14.04 -23.33 10.89
C ARG A 9 -13.31 -24.36 10.02
N PHE A 10 -12.17 -23.99 9.45
CA PHE A 10 -11.23 -24.95 8.87
C PHE A 10 -10.75 -25.92 9.97
N ARG A 11 -11.20 -27.18 9.87
CA ARG A 11 -10.84 -28.24 10.81
C ARG A 11 -9.35 -28.59 10.70
N SER A 12 -8.82 -29.09 11.81
CA SER A 12 -7.46 -29.59 11.94
C SER A 12 -7.07 -30.60 10.86
N TRP A 13 -5.87 -30.46 10.33
CA TRP A 13 -5.30 -31.43 9.39
C TRP A 13 -4.98 -32.73 10.13
N LYS A 14 -5.71 -33.81 9.84
CA LYS A 14 -5.30 -35.20 10.05
C LYS A 14 -5.33 -35.91 8.71
N ALA A 15 -4.20 -36.52 8.33
CA ALA A 15 -4.07 -37.26 7.08
C ALA A 15 -4.42 -38.75 7.29
N PRO A 16 -5.08 -39.39 6.31
CA PRO A 16 -5.01 -40.82 6.10
C PRO A 16 -4.07 -41.15 4.92
N VAL A 17 -3.28 -42.21 5.08
CA VAL A 17 -2.46 -42.82 4.01
C VAL A 17 -3.30 -43.88 3.30
N VAL A 18 -3.38 -43.84 1.97
CA VAL A 18 -3.84 -44.96 1.14
C VAL A 18 -2.95 -45.05 -0.11
N ILE A 19 -2.65 -46.28 -0.52
CA ILE A 19 -1.70 -46.64 -1.59
C ILE A 19 -2.50 -47.21 -2.77
N GLY A 20 -2.10 -46.90 -4.02
CA GLY A 20 -2.19 -47.88 -5.11
C GLY A 20 -2.77 -47.44 -6.46
N LEU A 21 -2.00 -47.80 -7.51
CA LEU A 21 -2.43 -48.29 -8.84
C LEU A 21 -2.79 -47.29 -9.98
N LEU A 22 -1.86 -47.24 -10.94
CA LEU A 22 -2.03 -47.02 -12.40
C LEU A 22 -2.73 -48.24 -13.06
N PRO A 23 -3.14 -48.25 -14.37
CA PRO A 23 -2.74 -47.42 -15.53
C PRO A 23 -3.96 -46.71 -16.22
N ALA A 24 -4.02 -46.26 -17.49
CA ALA A 24 -3.17 -46.38 -18.69
C ALA A 24 -3.34 -45.21 -19.71
N ALA A 25 -2.66 -45.31 -20.87
CA ALA A 25 -2.90 -44.56 -22.14
C ALA A 25 -3.65 -45.48 -23.16
N PRO A 26 -4.03 -45.12 -24.42
CA PRO A 26 -3.38 -44.23 -25.41
C PRO A 26 -4.40 -43.47 -26.34
N PRO A 27 -4.17 -43.20 -27.66
CA PRO A 27 -3.04 -42.59 -28.37
C PRO A 27 -3.38 -41.31 -29.21
N ALA A 28 -2.32 -40.66 -29.69
CA ALA A 28 -2.13 -39.81 -30.88
C ALA A 28 -3.30 -39.42 -31.83
N GLY A 29 -3.28 -38.14 -32.24
CA GLY A 29 -3.86 -37.62 -33.48
C GLY A 29 -3.02 -36.46 -34.04
N THR A 30 -2.66 -36.51 -35.32
CA THR A 30 -1.66 -35.64 -35.99
C THR A 30 -2.31 -34.70 -37.02
N LEU A 31 -1.58 -33.62 -37.38
CA LEU A 31 -1.47 -32.94 -38.71
C LEU A 31 -1.72 -31.41 -38.73
N HIS A 32 -0.74 -30.68 -39.29
CA HIS A 32 -0.83 -29.52 -40.23
C HIS A 32 -1.65 -28.24 -39.91
N CYS A 33 -1.37 -27.06 -40.46
CA CYS A 33 -0.10 -26.42 -40.93
C CYS A 33 -0.36 -24.92 -41.18
N GLU A 34 0.44 -24.04 -40.57
CA GLU A 34 0.73 -22.63 -40.94
C GLU A 34 -0.44 -21.71 -41.40
N PRO A 35 -0.22 -20.55 -42.08
CA PRO A 35 -0.20 -19.28 -41.35
C PRO A 35 -1.07 -18.17 -41.96
N GLU A 36 -1.28 -17.04 -41.26
CA GLU A 36 -1.27 -15.74 -41.94
C GLU A 36 -1.01 -14.53 -41.02
N GLN A 37 -0.47 -13.47 -41.62
CA GLN A 37 -0.11 -12.21 -40.98
C GLN A 37 -1.16 -11.14 -41.28
N ALA A 38 -1.45 -10.26 -40.32
CA ALA A 38 -1.98 -8.92 -40.63
C ALA A 38 -1.70 -7.93 -39.50
N THR A 39 -0.74 -7.03 -39.73
CA THR A 39 -0.78 -5.65 -39.19
C THR A 39 -1.67 -4.80 -40.14
N PRO A 40 -2.15 -3.60 -39.76
CA PRO A 40 -1.28 -2.41 -39.69
C PRO A 40 -1.59 -1.42 -38.55
N ASP A 41 -0.70 -0.45 -38.44
CA ASP A 41 -0.73 0.72 -37.55
C ASP A 41 -1.94 1.65 -37.77
N PHE A 42 -2.21 2.52 -36.78
CA PHE A 42 -2.59 3.91 -37.09
C PHE A 42 -2.09 4.90 -36.02
N LEU A 43 -1.46 5.99 -36.49
CA LEU A 43 -1.00 7.14 -35.71
C LEU A 43 -2.15 8.16 -35.51
N GLY A 44 -2.05 9.00 -34.47
CA GLY A 44 -2.98 10.10 -34.25
C GLY A 44 -2.58 11.01 -33.10
N ALA A 45 -1.71 11.99 -33.36
CA ALA A 45 -1.42 13.06 -32.41
C ALA A 45 -2.56 14.10 -32.42
N PHE A 46 -2.73 14.84 -31.32
CA PHE A 46 -3.57 16.02 -31.26
C PHE A 46 -2.85 17.14 -30.51
N ASP A 47 -2.90 18.34 -31.06
CA ASP A 47 -2.26 19.55 -30.54
C ASP A 47 -3.24 20.74 -30.64
N MET A 48 -3.04 21.74 -29.78
CA MET A 48 -3.61 23.10 -29.75
C MET A 48 -5.06 23.38 -30.21
N ALA A 49 -5.83 24.10 -29.35
CA ALA A 49 -6.01 25.55 -29.51
C ALA A 49 -6.95 26.16 -28.44
N CYS A 50 -6.67 27.40 -28.03
CA CYS A 50 -7.59 28.25 -27.27
C CYS A 50 -8.38 29.16 -28.23
N SER A 51 -9.64 29.45 -27.93
CA SER A 51 -10.34 30.63 -28.46
C SER A 51 -11.41 31.14 -27.49
N SER A 52 -11.76 32.42 -27.61
CA SER A 52 -12.59 33.18 -26.67
C SER A 52 -13.78 33.83 -27.38
N GLY A 53 -14.93 33.90 -26.70
CA GLY A 53 -16.11 34.61 -27.21
C GLY A 53 -17.34 34.43 -26.31
N PRO A 54 -18.02 35.49 -25.82
CA PRO A 54 -19.17 35.38 -24.93
C PRO A 54 -20.51 35.55 -25.66
N SER A 55 -21.54 34.80 -25.25
CA SER A 55 -22.94 35.19 -25.40
C SER A 55 -23.81 34.46 -24.37
N GLY A 56 -24.90 35.10 -23.93
CA GLY A 56 -25.73 34.58 -22.84
C GLY A 56 -26.80 33.60 -23.31
N ALA A 57 -27.03 32.55 -22.52
CA ALA A 57 -28.21 31.70 -22.57
C ALA A 57 -28.62 31.32 -21.14
N SER A 58 -29.93 31.13 -20.94
CA SER A 58 -30.57 30.73 -19.68
C SER A 58 -30.04 29.38 -19.16
N PRO A 59 -30.18 29.05 -17.85
CA PRO A 59 -29.57 27.86 -17.28
C PRO A 59 -30.22 26.58 -17.80
N SER A 60 -29.63 26.01 -18.86
CA SER A 60 -29.88 24.64 -19.27
C SER A 60 -29.41 23.70 -18.16
N VAL A 61 -30.22 22.67 -17.89
CA VAL A 61 -29.86 21.57 -16.99
C VAL A 61 -28.55 20.97 -17.50
N VAL A 62 -27.46 21.15 -16.76
CA VAL A 62 -26.15 20.62 -17.13
C VAL A 62 -26.20 19.10 -16.99
N ASP A 63 -26.04 18.43 -18.12
CA ASP A 63 -26.11 16.99 -18.26
C ASP A 63 -25.03 16.31 -17.40
N ASP A 64 -25.44 15.54 -16.37
CA ASP A 64 -24.54 14.94 -15.37
C ASP A 64 -23.69 13.79 -15.96
N ALA A 65 -23.88 13.50 -17.24
CA ALA A 65 -23.17 12.50 -18.05
C ALA A 65 -21.65 12.74 -18.19
N ALA A 66 -21.15 13.93 -17.87
CA ALA A 66 -19.71 14.26 -17.96
C ALA A 66 -18.86 13.75 -16.77
N ARG A 67 -19.47 13.18 -15.72
CA ARG A 67 -18.69 12.59 -14.61
C ARG A 67 -17.99 11.31 -15.07
N ARG A 68 -16.65 11.27 -14.94
CA ARG A 68 -15.87 10.05 -15.13
C ARG A 68 -16.51 8.90 -14.32
N PRO A 69 -16.70 7.70 -14.90
CA PRO A 69 -17.39 6.62 -14.21
C PRO A 69 -16.67 6.29 -12.90
N VAL A 70 -17.41 6.37 -11.79
CA VAL A 70 -16.89 6.13 -10.43
C VAL A 70 -16.36 4.71 -10.38
N ARG A 71 -15.02 4.58 -10.39
CA ARG A 71 -14.34 3.29 -10.39
C ARG A 71 -14.54 2.67 -9.01
N ARG A 72 -15.48 1.73 -8.88
CA ARG A 72 -15.70 1.01 -7.62
C ARG A 72 -14.43 0.23 -7.22
N PRO A 73 -14.06 0.20 -5.91
CA PRO A 73 -12.99 -0.65 -5.41
C PRO A 73 -13.39 -2.13 -5.47
N GLU A 74 -12.38 -3.00 -5.50
CA GLU A 74 -12.53 -4.46 -5.47
C GLU A 74 -11.94 -4.99 -4.16
N TYR A 75 -12.78 -5.56 -3.30
CA TYR A 75 -12.39 -6.02 -1.97
C TYR A 75 -11.88 -7.46 -1.98
N PRO A 76 -10.88 -7.81 -1.15
CA PRO A 76 -10.44 -9.21 -1.02
C PRO A 76 -11.56 -10.19 -0.67
N SER A 77 -12.53 -9.80 0.16
CA SER A 77 -13.73 -10.60 0.48
C SER A 77 -14.49 -11.06 -0.78
N GLN A 78 -14.75 -10.14 -1.70
CA GLN A 78 -15.51 -10.38 -2.94
C GLN A 78 -14.86 -11.46 -3.82
N TRP A 79 -13.53 -11.58 -3.80
CA TRP A 79 -12.84 -12.65 -4.51
C TRP A 79 -13.18 -14.02 -3.92
N PHE A 80 -13.21 -14.16 -2.59
CA PHE A 80 -13.54 -15.42 -1.90
C PHE A 80 -15.04 -15.74 -1.94
N GLU A 81 -15.91 -14.72 -1.95
CA GLU A 81 -17.35 -14.87 -2.21
C GLU A 81 -17.62 -15.46 -3.60
N ALA A 82 -16.92 -14.96 -4.62
CA ALA A 82 -17.01 -15.48 -5.99
C ALA A 82 -16.30 -16.84 -6.19
N HIS A 83 -15.38 -17.22 -5.29
CA HIS A 83 -14.60 -18.45 -5.38
C HIS A 83 -14.60 -19.26 -4.06
N PRO A 84 -15.77 -19.74 -3.57
CA PRO A 84 -15.86 -20.39 -2.26
C PRO A 84 -14.93 -21.61 -2.14
N GLY A 85 -14.10 -21.62 -1.09
CA GLY A 85 -13.15 -22.71 -0.79
C GLY A 85 -11.95 -22.82 -1.74
N LYS A 86 -11.84 -21.98 -2.77
CA LYS A 86 -10.71 -21.99 -3.72
C LYS A 86 -9.53 -21.16 -3.19
N LYS A 87 -8.35 -21.42 -3.74
CA LYS A 87 -7.11 -20.67 -3.49
C LYS A 87 -6.72 -19.86 -4.73
N PRO A 88 -5.94 -18.78 -4.60
CA PRO A 88 -5.41 -18.04 -5.74
C PRO A 88 -4.67 -18.96 -6.70
N VAL A 89 -4.94 -18.83 -7.99
CA VAL A 89 -4.45 -19.73 -9.05
C VAL A 89 -3.13 -19.21 -9.61
N VAL A 90 -2.16 -20.11 -9.80
CA VAL A 90 -0.87 -19.85 -10.46
C VAL A 90 -0.74 -20.80 -11.64
N ARG A 91 -0.52 -20.23 -12.83
CA ARG A 91 -0.41 -20.96 -14.11
C ARG A 91 0.98 -20.83 -14.71
N PHE A 92 1.60 -21.93 -15.09
CA PHE A 92 2.89 -21.91 -15.79
C PHE A 92 3.15 -23.20 -16.57
N LYS A 93 4.08 -23.11 -17.53
CA LYS A 93 4.62 -24.27 -18.25
C LYS A 93 5.55 -25.05 -17.34
N LYS A 94 5.27 -26.32 -17.12
CA LYS A 94 6.16 -27.25 -16.42
C LYS A 94 7.00 -28.01 -17.44
N TYR A 95 8.31 -27.91 -17.32
CA TYR A 95 9.26 -28.57 -18.21
C TYR A 95 9.65 -29.96 -17.70
N SER A 96 9.89 -30.90 -18.62
CA SER A 96 10.32 -32.27 -18.32
C SER A 96 11.83 -32.38 -18.05
N ALA A 97 12.35 -31.52 -17.17
CA ALA A 97 13.78 -31.41 -16.87
C ALA A 97 14.08 -31.61 -15.37
N SER A 98 15.30 -32.00 -15.03
CA SER A 98 15.73 -32.06 -13.61
C SER A 98 15.94 -30.67 -13.02
N LEU A 99 15.95 -30.57 -11.69
CA LEU A 99 16.21 -29.31 -11.00
C LEU A 99 17.60 -28.76 -11.34
N ASP A 100 18.61 -29.62 -11.50
CA ASP A 100 19.95 -29.24 -11.97
C ASP A 100 19.93 -28.55 -13.34
N VAL A 101 19.15 -29.07 -14.29
CA VAL A 101 19.03 -28.48 -15.64
C VAL A 101 18.32 -27.13 -15.56
N MET A 102 17.24 -27.02 -14.78
CA MET A 102 16.58 -25.72 -14.53
C MET A 102 17.53 -24.73 -13.85
N ALA A 103 18.32 -25.17 -12.88
CA ALA A 103 19.33 -24.35 -12.20
C ALA A 103 20.42 -23.86 -13.17
N GLN A 104 20.89 -24.71 -14.09
CA GLN A 104 21.84 -24.31 -15.14
C GLN A 104 21.25 -23.29 -16.12
N VAL A 105 19.99 -23.48 -16.56
CA VAL A 105 19.27 -22.50 -17.40
C VAL A 105 19.11 -21.16 -16.68
N VAL A 106 18.76 -21.17 -15.39
CA VAL A 106 18.61 -19.96 -14.56
C VAL A 106 19.97 -19.29 -14.31
N ASP A 107 21.02 -20.03 -13.97
CA ASP A 107 22.36 -19.49 -13.73
C ASP A 107 22.94 -18.86 -15.00
N HIS A 108 22.85 -19.57 -16.14
CA HIS A 108 23.26 -19.05 -17.44
C HIS A 108 22.49 -17.78 -17.80
N GLY A 109 21.16 -17.81 -17.69
CA GLY A 109 20.30 -16.66 -17.99
C GLY A 109 20.52 -15.44 -17.08
N LEU A 110 20.89 -15.65 -15.82
CA LEU A 110 21.27 -14.56 -14.90
C LEU A 110 22.64 -13.96 -15.25
N ARG A 111 23.60 -14.78 -15.70
CA ARG A 111 24.92 -14.31 -16.15
C ARG A 111 24.85 -13.55 -17.47
N THR A 112 24.14 -14.08 -18.46
CA THR A 112 23.93 -13.42 -19.77
C THR A 112 22.90 -12.28 -19.72
N LYS A 113 22.16 -12.16 -18.60
CA LYS A 113 21.07 -11.19 -18.42
C LYS A 113 19.94 -11.39 -19.46
N GLN A 114 19.69 -12.64 -19.87
CA GLN A 114 18.64 -13.01 -20.84
C GLN A 114 17.58 -13.98 -20.26
N LEU A 115 17.57 -14.20 -18.95
CA LEU A 115 16.60 -15.09 -18.31
C LEU A 115 15.13 -14.63 -18.48
N LYS A 116 14.30 -15.49 -19.07
CA LYS A 116 12.85 -15.34 -19.21
C LYS A 116 12.12 -15.73 -17.94
N VAL A 117 11.01 -15.04 -17.63
CA VAL A 117 10.16 -15.36 -16.47
C VAL A 117 9.54 -16.76 -16.55
N GLU A 118 9.27 -17.25 -17.77
CA GLU A 118 8.78 -18.61 -18.05
C GLU A 118 9.69 -19.71 -17.49
N HIS A 119 11.01 -19.47 -17.34
CA HIS A 119 11.93 -20.44 -16.73
C HIS A 119 12.06 -20.23 -15.20
N VAL A 120 11.84 -19.00 -14.73
CA VAL A 120 11.96 -18.61 -13.31
C VAL A 120 10.82 -19.18 -12.47
N VAL A 121 9.58 -19.10 -12.96
CA VAL A 121 8.39 -19.57 -12.24
C VAL A 121 8.44 -21.08 -11.93
N PRO A 122 8.67 -22.00 -12.90
CA PRO A 122 8.82 -23.43 -12.61
C PRO A 122 10.04 -23.73 -11.74
N PHE A 123 11.17 -23.03 -11.93
CA PHE A 123 12.35 -23.19 -11.07
C PHE A 123 12.03 -22.86 -9.59
N ILE A 124 11.41 -21.70 -9.32
CA ILE A 124 10.99 -21.33 -7.96
C ILE A 124 10.04 -22.38 -7.37
N TYR A 125 9.12 -22.91 -8.18
CA TYR A 125 8.17 -23.94 -7.72
C TYR A 125 8.85 -25.27 -7.38
N GLU A 126 9.80 -25.74 -8.17
CA GLU A 126 10.45 -27.05 -7.99
C GLU A 126 11.54 -27.07 -6.90
N VAL A 127 12.11 -25.92 -6.49
CA VAL A 127 12.96 -25.86 -5.28
C VAL A 127 12.10 -26.08 -4.02
N LYS A 128 11.99 -27.35 -3.62
CA LYS A 128 11.15 -27.84 -2.51
C LYS A 128 12.02 -28.48 -1.42
N GLU A 129 11.99 -27.90 -0.22
CA GLU A 129 12.89 -28.31 0.88
C GLU A 129 12.19 -29.10 2.00
N SER A 130 10.86 -29.01 2.16
CA SER A 130 10.21 -29.50 3.39
C SER A 130 8.78 -30.03 3.22
N LYS A 131 8.34 -30.81 4.23
CA LYS A 131 6.99 -31.42 4.34
C LYS A 131 5.83 -30.42 4.32
N SER A 132 6.10 -29.14 4.58
CA SER A 132 5.12 -28.05 4.58
C SER A 132 5.60 -26.97 3.63
N HIS A 133 5.15 -26.97 2.38
CA HIS A 133 5.64 -26.06 1.34
C HIS A 133 4.72 -24.82 1.15
N PRO A 134 5.28 -23.65 0.75
CA PRO A 134 4.52 -22.42 0.51
C PRO A 134 3.41 -22.58 -0.54
N TRP A 135 3.58 -23.47 -1.52
CA TRP A 135 2.60 -23.70 -2.59
C TRP A 135 1.28 -24.30 -2.11
N SER A 136 1.21 -24.77 -0.86
CA SER A 136 -0.06 -25.15 -0.21
C SER A 136 -1.03 -23.97 -0.02
N LEU A 137 -0.55 -22.73 -0.16
CA LEU A 137 -1.34 -21.49 -0.15
C LEU A 137 -1.99 -21.16 -1.51
N LEU A 138 -1.69 -21.92 -2.56
CA LEU A 138 -2.07 -21.63 -3.94
C LEU A 138 -2.81 -22.84 -4.58
N SER A 139 -3.50 -22.58 -5.68
CA SER A 139 -3.92 -23.61 -6.65
C SER A 139 -2.91 -23.59 -7.78
N ILE A 140 -2.19 -24.69 -7.99
CA ILE A 140 -1.14 -24.78 -9.02
C ILE A 140 -1.72 -25.51 -10.23
N GLU A 141 -1.71 -24.84 -11.38
CA GLU A 141 -2.17 -25.37 -12.66
C GLU A 141 -0.98 -25.33 -13.63
N THR A 142 -0.59 -26.49 -14.17
CA THR A 142 0.58 -26.61 -15.04
C THR A 142 0.20 -27.07 -16.44
N GLU A 143 0.73 -26.37 -17.44
CA GLU A 143 0.70 -26.79 -18.84
C GLU A 143 2.03 -27.49 -19.19
N ASP A 144 2.05 -28.34 -20.22
CA ASP A 144 3.30 -28.96 -20.67
C ASP A 144 4.20 -27.91 -21.34
N GLY A 145 5.43 -27.78 -20.83
CA GLY A 145 6.46 -26.92 -21.39
C GLY A 145 7.39 -27.61 -22.38
N GLY A 146 7.29 -28.93 -22.52
CA GLY A 146 8.28 -29.75 -23.23
C GLY A 146 9.60 -29.90 -22.47
N SER A 147 10.66 -30.28 -23.19
CA SER A 147 12.01 -30.41 -22.65
C SER A 147 12.74 -29.06 -22.53
N LEU A 148 13.57 -28.92 -21.50
CA LEU A 148 14.61 -27.89 -21.45
C LEU A 148 15.96 -28.56 -21.67
N ASP A 149 16.71 -28.07 -22.65
CA ASP A 149 18.10 -28.48 -22.85
C ASP A 149 19.03 -27.72 -21.90
N ALA A 150 19.99 -28.42 -21.32
CA ALA A 150 21.01 -27.82 -20.50
C ALA A 150 21.94 -26.93 -21.36
N PRO A 151 22.13 -25.64 -21.04
CA PRO A 151 23.09 -24.81 -21.74
C PRO A 151 24.51 -25.34 -21.49
N VAL A 152 25.40 -25.24 -22.48
CA VAL A 152 26.83 -25.58 -22.28
C VAL A 152 27.47 -24.51 -21.39
N VAL A 153 27.59 -24.80 -20.08
CA VAL A 153 28.16 -23.88 -19.09
C VAL A 153 29.62 -24.22 -18.80
N SER A 154 30.54 -23.28 -19.06
CA SER A 154 31.98 -23.41 -18.77
C SER A 154 32.40 -23.05 -17.34
N LYS A 155 31.42 -22.67 -16.49
CA LYS A 155 31.63 -22.27 -15.08
C LYS A 155 30.82 -23.17 -14.17
N VAL A 156 31.35 -23.43 -12.97
CA VAL A 156 30.63 -24.15 -11.93
C VAL A 156 29.27 -23.47 -11.67
N PRO A 157 28.15 -24.21 -11.72
CA PRO A 157 26.82 -23.67 -11.41
C PRO A 157 26.77 -23.09 -9.99
N ARG A 158 25.98 -22.03 -9.79
CA ARG A 158 25.64 -21.55 -8.44
C ARG A 158 24.67 -22.54 -7.78
N SER A 159 24.68 -22.60 -6.45
CA SER A 159 23.75 -23.43 -5.68
C SER A 159 22.29 -23.06 -5.96
N GLU A 160 21.40 -24.05 -5.89
CA GLU A 160 19.95 -23.88 -6.11
C GLU A 160 19.36 -22.82 -5.16
N PHE A 161 19.72 -22.87 -3.88
CA PHE A 161 19.31 -21.85 -2.90
C PHE A 161 19.90 -20.47 -3.22
N GLY A 162 21.16 -20.40 -3.66
CA GLY A 162 21.77 -19.15 -4.11
C GLY A 162 21.00 -18.53 -5.28
N LEU A 163 20.63 -19.34 -6.27
CA LEU A 163 19.81 -18.93 -7.43
C LEU A 163 18.39 -18.54 -7.01
N LEU A 164 17.72 -19.32 -6.15
CA LEU A 164 16.42 -18.99 -5.56
C LEU A 164 16.48 -17.62 -4.86
N GLY A 165 17.52 -17.39 -4.05
CA GLY A 165 17.77 -16.12 -3.37
C GLY A 165 17.93 -14.95 -4.34
N MET A 166 18.67 -15.13 -5.44
CA MET A 166 18.80 -14.13 -6.48
C MET A 166 17.45 -13.80 -7.14
N VAL A 167 16.74 -14.81 -7.67
CA VAL A 167 15.49 -14.57 -8.42
C VAL A 167 14.40 -13.98 -7.52
N VAL A 168 14.30 -14.42 -6.26
CA VAL A 168 13.37 -13.85 -5.28
C VAL A 168 13.73 -12.42 -4.92
N CYS A 169 15.02 -12.10 -4.77
CA CYS A 169 15.44 -10.74 -4.39
C CYS A 169 15.38 -9.72 -5.55
N ILE A 170 15.40 -10.17 -6.81
CA ILE A 170 15.17 -9.31 -7.98
C ILE A 170 13.81 -8.60 -7.88
N TYR A 171 12.76 -9.27 -7.38
CA TYR A 171 11.46 -8.64 -7.12
C TYR A 171 11.60 -7.34 -6.30
N ARG A 172 12.32 -7.37 -5.18
CA ARG A 172 12.51 -6.20 -4.33
C ARG A 172 13.35 -5.12 -4.98
N LEU A 173 14.39 -5.50 -5.74
CA LEU A 173 15.22 -4.54 -6.46
C LEU A 173 14.41 -3.79 -7.53
N VAL A 174 13.56 -4.50 -8.28
CA VAL A 174 12.62 -3.91 -9.24
C VAL A 174 11.63 -2.97 -8.54
N GLU A 175 11.00 -3.38 -7.44
CA GLU A 175 10.06 -2.53 -6.69
C GLU A 175 10.74 -1.32 -6.03
N ALA A 176 11.98 -1.47 -5.55
CA ALA A 176 12.80 -0.38 -5.04
C ALA A 176 13.16 0.64 -6.14
N ARG A 177 13.53 0.18 -7.34
CA ARG A 177 13.79 1.04 -8.50
C ARG A 177 12.55 1.84 -8.92
N LYS A 178 11.37 1.21 -8.90
CA LYS A 178 10.09 1.87 -9.26
C LYS A 178 9.70 3.02 -8.33
N ARG A 179 10.09 2.98 -7.05
CA ARG A 179 9.60 3.90 -6.00
C ARG A 179 10.68 4.76 -5.34
N GLY A 180 11.95 4.40 -5.50
CA GLY A 180 13.10 5.00 -4.81
C GLY A 180 14.08 5.70 -5.75
N THR A 181 15.22 6.13 -5.18
CA THR A 181 16.35 6.65 -5.95
C THR A 181 17.35 5.54 -6.26
N ALA A 182 18.22 5.74 -7.27
CA ALA A 182 19.31 4.81 -7.58
C ALA A 182 20.24 4.56 -6.36
N SER A 183 20.45 5.57 -5.52
CA SER A 183 21.21 5.45 -4.27
C SER A 183 20.52 4.53 -3.25
N TYR A 184 19.20 4.63 -3.08
CA TYR A 184 18.43 3.74 -2.19
C TYR A 184 18.50 2.28 -2.67
N GLU A 185 18.37 2.07 -3.97
CA GLU A 185 18.50 0.77 -4.62
C GLU A 185 19.89 0.15 -4.40
N ALA A 186 20.97 0.91 -4.64
CA ALA A 186 22.34 0.43 -4.43
C ALA A 186 22.61 0.05 -2.96
N ALA A 187 22.12 0.87 -2.01
CA ALA A 187 22.20 0.57 -0.58
C ALA A 187 21.39 -0.67 -0.18
N LEU A 188 20.26 -0.94 -0.86
CA LEU A 188 19.46 -2.15 -0.67
C LEU A 188 20.17 -3.38 -1.28
N GLN A 189 20.72 -3.26 -2.49
CA GLN A 189 21.50 -4.31 -3.15
C GLN A 189 22.65 -4.78 -2.27
N GLY A 190 23.42 -3.87 -1.68
CA GLY A 190 24.51 -4.23 -0.75
C GLY A 190 24.03 -5.05 0.45
N LYS A 191 22.87 -4.70 1.04
CA LYS A 191 22.26 -5.46 2.14
C LYS A 191 21.81 -6.86 1.71
N ILE A 192 21.19 -6.98 0.52
CA ILE A 192 20.76 -8.26 -0.03
C ILE A 192 21.98 -9.15 -0.34
N THR A 193 23.02 -8.63 -1.00
CA THR A 193 24.26 -9.40 -1.25
C THR A 193 24.91 -9.88 0.05
N GLY A 194 24.94 -9.04 1.09
CA GLY A 194 25.44 -9.44 2.41
C GLY A 194 24.63 -10.54 3.10
N VAL A 195 23.34 -10.66 2.79
CA VAL A 195 22.47 -11.76 3.22
C VAL A 195 22.72 -13.02 2.38
N LEU A 196 22.67 -12.91 1.06
CA LEU A 196 22.82 -14.05 0.14
C LEU A 196 24.21 -14.69 0.18
N ARG A 197 25.24 -14.00 0.69
CA ARG A 197 26.57 -14.59 0.90
C ARG A 197 26.61 -15.65 2.02
N ARG A 198 25.65 -15.61 2.96
CA ARG A 198 25.61 -16.53 4.10
C ARG A 198 24.92 -17.85 3.75
N ALA A 199 25.09 -18.88 4.56
CA ALA A 199 24.31 -20.11 4.46
C ALA A 199 22.80 -19.81 4.66
N PRO A 200 21.90 -20.57 3.99
CA PRO A 200 22.18 -21.67 3.05
C PRO A 200 22.53 -21.21 1.62
N PHE A 201 22.45 -19.91 1.32
CA PHE A 201 22.52 -19.38 -0.04
C PHE A 201 23.93 -19.43 -0.66
N GLY A 202 24.98 -19.08 0.11
CA GLY A 202 26.38 -19.22 -0.31
C GLY A 202 26.81 -18.39 -1.53
N CYS A 203 26.11 -17.31 -1.86
CA CYS A 203 26.39 -16.48 -3.03
C CYS A 203 27.71 -15.68 -2.86
N THR A 204 28.78 -16.16 -3.48
CA THR A 204 30.08 -15.48 -3.53
C THR A 204 30.14 -14.32 -4.51
N ASP A 205 29.35 -14.38 -5.59
CA ASP A 205 29.25 -13.34 -6.62
C ASP A 205 28.73 -12.02 -6.03
N ALA A 206 29.54 -10.95 -6.16
CA ALA A 206 29.18 -9.61 -5.67
C ALA A 206 28.34 -8.80 -6.67
N GLU A 207 28.42 -9.14 -7.96
CA GLU A 207 27.88 -8.35 -9.08
C GLU A 207 26.59 -8.95 -9.67
N TRP A 208 26.11 -10.08 -9.14
CA TRP A 208 24.89 -10.77 -9.58
C TRP A 208 23.69 -9.83 -9.87
N ALA A 209 23.49 -8.82 -9.01
CA ALA A 209 22.41 -7.85 -9.09
C ALA A 209 22.68 -6.64 -10.01
N SER A 210 23.89 -6.47 -10.54
CA SER A 210 24.23 -5.39 -11.45
C SER A 210 23.29 -5.39 -12.67
N GLY A 211 22.63 -4.26 -12.94
CA GLY A 211 21.63 -4.07 -13.98
C GLY A 211 20.34 -4.89 -13.85
N ALA A 212 20.19 -5.73 -12.81
CA ALA A 212 19.13 -6.73 -12.73
C ALA A 212 17.72 -6.12 -12.63
N SER A 213 17.56 -5.04 -11.86
CA SER A 213 16.28 -4.34 -11.68
C SER A 213 15.74 -3.72 -12.98
N GLN A 214 16.62 -3.26 -13.86
CA GLN A 214 16.25 -2.70 -15.16
C GLN A 214 15.95 -3.81 -16.15
N ARG A 215 16.80 -4.85 -16.21
CA ARG A 215 16.64 -5.94 -17.18
C ARG A 215 15.43 -6.82 -16.91
N PHE A 216 15.17 -7.14 -15.64
CA PHE A 216 14.12 -8.08 -15.23
C PHE A 216 12.84 -7.37 -14.74
N ARG A 217 12.69 -6.06 -15.02
CA ARG A 217 11.52 -5.25 -14.64
C ARG A 217 10.18 -5.88 -15.00
N ALA A 218 10.12 -6.58 -16.14
CA ALA A 218 8.93 -7.24 -16.67
C ALA A 218 8.43 -8.40 -15.79
N TRP A 219 9.29 -9.05 -14.99
CA TRP A 219 8.86 -10.15 -14.12
C TRP A 219 7.82 -9.70 -13.10
N CYS A 220 7.92 -8.46 -12.59
CA CYS A 220 6.92 -7.89 -11.68
C CYS A 220 5.57 -7.51 -12.34
N SER A 221 5.38 -7.83 -13.62
CA SER A 221 4.10 -7.78 -14.34
C SER A 221 3.53 -9.18 -14.60
N ASP A 222 4.31 -10.25 -14.42
CA ASP A 222 3.84 -11.62 -14.53
C ASP A 222 3.11 -12.03 -13.24
N LYS A 223 1.84 -12.49 -13.40
CA LYS A 223 0.97 -12.82 -12.27
C LYS A 223 1.48 -14.02 -11.47
N SER A 224 2.01 -15.02 -12.17
CA SER A 224 2.45 -16.28 -11.55
C SER A 224 3.71 -16.07 -10.70
N TYR A 225 4.68 -15.31 -11.20
CA TYR A 225 5.87 -14.90 -10.46
C TYR A 225 5.50 -14.11 -9.19
N VAL A 226 4.68 -13.05 -9.28
CA VAL A 226 4.34 -12.25 -8.08
C VAL A 226 3.49 -13.02 -7.07
N ALA A 227 2.64 -13.96 -7.52
CA ALA A 227 1.89 -14.84 -6.62
C ALA A 227 2.78 -15.83 -5.86
N LEU A 228 3.82 -16.40 -6.50
CA LEU A 228 4.82 -17.22 -5.81
C LEU A 228 5.61 -16.41 -4.78
N ILE A 229 6.00 -15.16 -5.11
CA ILE A 229 6.66 -14.24 -4.16
C ILE A 229 5.76 -13.93 -2.95
N ALA A 230 4.47 -13.69 -3.17
CA ALA A 230 3.50 -13.47 -2.10
C ALA A 230 3.32 -14.71 -1.20
N ALA A 231 3.22 -15.90 -1.80
CA ALA A 231 3.11 -17.17 -1.06
C ALA A 231 4.36 -17.44 -0.21
N LEU A 232 5.57 -17.17 -0.73
CA LEU A 232 6.82 -17.25 0.03
C LEU A 232 6.82 -16.28 1.23
N ASP A 233 6.43 -15.02 1.05
CA ASP A 233 6.38 -14.06 2.16
C ASP A 233 5.36 -14.47 3.23
N MET A 234 4.17 -14.89 2.80
CA MET A 234 3.08 -15.31 3.67
C MET A 234 3.47 -16.55 4.49
N PHE A 235 4.12 -17.52 3.85
CA PHE A 235 4.66 -18.72 4.47
C PHE A 235 5.75 -18.37 5.50
N PHE A 236 6.80 -17.64 5.12
CA PHE A 236 7.88 -17.27 6.05
C PHE A 236 7.46 -16.23 7.11
N GLN A 237 6.35 -15.51 6.92
CA GLN A 237 5.73 -14.73 7.99
C GLN A 237 5.17 -15.63 9.10
N ARG A 238 4.60 -16.79 8.74
CA ARG A 238 4.08 -17.81 9.67
C ARG A 238 5.20 -18.65 10.27
N PHE A 239 6.13 -19.12 9.44
CA PHE A 239 7.25 -19.99 9.81
C PHE A 239 8.56 -19.19 9.89
N ARG A 240 8.64 -18.29 10.88
CA ARG A 240 9.78 -17.36 11.04
C ARG A 240 11.12 -18.03 11.33
N ASN A 241 11.09 -19.26 11.85
CA ASN A 241 12.28 -20.03 12.22
C ASN A 241 12.69 -21.03 11.12
N HIS A 242 12.07 -20.97 9.93
CA HIS A 242 12.49 -21.77 8.77
C HIS A 242 13.85 -21.27 8.27
N GLU A 243 14.71 -22.16 7.79
CA GLU A 243 16.07 -21.81 7.34
C GLU A 243 16.06 -20.74 6.25
N LEU A 244 15.28 -20.97 5.18
CA LEU A 244 15.01 -20.00 4.13
C LEU A 244 14.16 -18.77 4.53
N ALA A 245 13.72 -18.59 5.78
CA ALA A 245 12.91 -17.42 6.18
C ALA A 245 13.63 -16.08 6.00
N VAL A 246 14.96 -16.10 5.86
CA VAL A 246 15.78 -14.94 5.52
C VAL A 246 15.48 -14.40 4.11
N LEU A 247 14.90 -15.22 3.20
CA LEU A 247 14.40 -14.78 1.88
C LEU A 247 13.35 -13.68 1.94
N LYS A 248 12.76 -13.42 3.12
CA LYS A 248 11.93 -12.24 3.35
C LYS A 248 12.63 -10.92 3.05
N VAL A 249 13.97 -10.89 3.03
CA VAL A 249 14.71 -9.74 2.52
C VAL A 249 14.37 -9.41 1.05
N GLY A 250 13.93 -10.38 0.25
CA GLY A 250 13.39 -10.19 -1.10
C GLY A 250 11.86 -10.07 -1.14
N THR A 251 11.13 -10.89 -0.38
CA THR A 251 9.67 -10.97 -0.53
C THR A 251 8.88 -9.89 0.22
N CYS A 252 9.43 -9.23 1.25
CA CYS A 252 8.66 -8.39 2.17
C CYS A 252 7.95 -7.18 1.55
N SER A 253 8.32 -6.79 0.33
CA SER A 253 7.67 -5.69 -0.41
C SER A 253 6.36 -6.08 -1.12
N SER A 254 6.03 -7.38 -1.12
CA SER A 254 4.73 -7.92 -1.56
C SER A 254 3.64 -7.70 -0.50
N ARG A 255 4.00 -7.77 0.78
CA ARG A 255 3.09 -7.55 1.91
C ARG A 255 2.59 -6.11 1.94
N LEU A 256 1.27 -5.95 2.05
CA LEU A 256 0.56 -4.66 1.99
C LEU A 256 0.85 -3.85 0.70
N LYS A 257 1.28 -4.51 -0.38
CA LYS A 257 1.41 -3.89 -1.69
C LYS A 257 0.03 -3.48 -2.21
N GLY A 258 -0.07 -2.26 -2.72
CA GLY A 258 -1.35 -1.65 -3.08
C GLY A 258 -2.12 -1.05 -1.89
N CYS A 259 -1.60 -1.10 -0.67
CA CYS A 259 -2.27 -0.60 0.55
C CYS A 259 -1.67 0.70 1.11
N GLY A 260 -1.19 1.59 0.23
CA GLY A 260 -0.42 2.77 0.63
C GLY A 260 -1.14 3.76 1.55
N VAL A 261 -2.48 3.85 1.52
CA VAL A 261 -3.22 4.76 2.40
C VAL A 261 -3.18 4.33 3.86
N LEU A 262 -3.08 3.02 4.14
CA LEU A 262 -2.94 2.50 5.50
C LEU A 262 -1.64 3.00 6.15
N GLU A 263 -0.57 3.11 5.36
CA GLU A 263 0.70 3.65 5.82
C GLU A 263 0.65 5.18 6.04
N SER A 264 -0.11 5.92 5.23
CA SER A 264 -0.39 7.34 5.45
C SER A 264 -1.14 7.58 6.76
N ILE A 265 -2.15 6.75 7.04
CA ILE A 265 -2.92 6.75 8.29
C ILE A 265 -2.00 6.43 9.49
N ASP A 266 -1.26 5.31 9.43
CA ASP A 266 -0.41 4.89 10.54
C ASP A 266 0.70 5.92 10.83
N THR A 267 1.27 6.53 9.79
CA THR A 267 2.27 7.59 9.98
C THR A 267 1.71 8.85 10.61
N VAL A 268 0.46 9.27 10.32
CA VAL A 268 -0.14 10.43 11.02
C VAL A 268 -0.53 10.09 12.46
N CYS A 269 -1.11 8.90 12.70
CA CYS A 269 -1.45 8.42 14.04
C CYS A 269 -0.23 8.44 14.98
N LEU A 270 0.89 7.85 14.54
CA LEU A 270 2.17 7.86 15.26
C LEU A 270 2.75 9.28 15.42
N ALA A 271 2.60 10.14 14.41
CA ALA A 271 3.12 11.50 14.43
C ALA A 271 2.34 12.48 15.32
N VAL A 272 1.16 12.12 15.83
CA VAL A 272 0.48 12.86 16.93
C VAL A 272 0.44 12.08 18.24
N GLY A 273 0.42 10.75 18.21
CA GLY A 273 0.23 9.89 19.39
C GLY A 273 -1.23 9.50 19.63
N LEU A 274 -2.04 9.44 18.58
CA LEU A 274 -3.46 9.04 18.61
C LEU A 274 -3.64 7.64 18.01
N THR A 275 -4.71 6.96 18.40
CA THR A 275 -5.22 5.79 17.67
C THR A 275 -5.86 6.19 16.34
N ARG A 276 -6.06 5.20 15.45
CA ARG A 276 -6.74 5.42 14.16
C ARG A 276 -8.13 6.02 14.35
N ILE A 277 -8.91 5.50 15.30
CA ILE A 277 -10.27 5.97 15.60
C ILE A 277 -10.23 7.44 16.04
N GLU A 278 -9.35 7.80 16.98
CA GLU A 278 -9.18 9.18 17.44
C GLU A 278 -8.72 10.14 16.31
N CYS A 279 -7.88 9.68 15.39
CA CYS A 279 -7.53 10.42 14.18
C CYS A 279 -8.74 10.65 13.26
N PHE A 280 -9.63 9.67 13.08
CA PHE A 280 -10.79 9.81 12.19
C PHE A 280 -11.91 10.68 12.76
N LYS A 281 -11.93 10.89 14.09
CA LYS A 281 -12.79 11.90 14.71
C LYS A 281 -12.53 13.33 14.19
N TRP A 282 -11.39 13.58 13.56
CA TRP A 282 -11.04 14.85 12.90
C TRP A 282 -11.47 14.95 11.43
N ALA A 283 -12.15 13.93 10.88
CA ALA A 283 -12.61 13.95 9.50
C ALA A 283 -13.91 14.77 9.37
N PHE A 284 -13.78 16.10 9.36
CA PHE A 284 -14.92 17.03 9.29
C PHE A 284 -15.49 17.23 7.86
N PHE A 285 -14.86 16.63 6.85
CA PHE A 285 -15.11 16.85 5.43
C PHE A 285 -15.75 15.61 4.79
N VAL A 286 -16.86 15.76 4.05
CA VAL A 286 -17.67 14.61 3.59
C VAL A 286 -16.88 13.64 2.69
N PRO A 287 -16.19 14.07 1.60
CA PRO A 287 -15.41 13.16 0.76
C PRO A 287 -14.29 12.41 1.50
N LEU A 288 -13.73 12.99 2.56
CA LEU A 288 -12.73 12.34 3.41
C LEU A 288 -13.35 11.20 4.21
N VAL A 289 -14.57 11.38 4.73
CA VAL A 289 -15.32 10.33 5.44
C VAL A 289 -15.76 9.21 4.49
N ASP A 290 -16.13 9.52 3.25
CA ASP A 290 -16.51 8.48 2.28
C ASP A 290 -15.32 7.59 1.88
N GLU A 291 -14.12 8.15 1.73
CA GLU A 291 -12.90 7.35 1.60
C GLU A 291 -12.60 6.52 2.86
N LEU A 292 -12.79 7.08 4.07
CA LEU A 292 -12.61 6.31 5.32
C LEU A 292 -13.60 5.14 5.41
N ARG A 293 -14.85 5.30 4.99
CA ARG A 293 -15.83 4.20 4.87
C ARG A 293 -15.37 3.11 3.90
N VAL A 294 -14.75 3.49 2.77
CA VAL A 294 -14.14 2.55 1.82
C VAL A 294 -12.97 1.79 2.46
N ILE A 295 -12.09 2.47 3.18
CA ILE A 295 -10.90 1.86 3.81
C ILE A 295 -11.28 0.94 4.98
N PHE A 296 -12.28 1.30 5.78
CA PHE A 296 -12.65 0.61 7.02
C PHE A 296 -13.89 -0.28 6.92
N LYS A 297 -14.30 -0.67 5.70
CA LYS A 297 -15.29 -1.72 5.48
C LYS A 297 -14.94 -2.98 6.28
N GLU A 298 -15.91 -3.49 7.03
CA GLU A 298 -15.77 -4.69 7.86
C GLU A 298 -15.57 -5.98 7.02
N GLY A 299 -15.07 -7.04 7.67
CA GLY A 299 -14.91 -8.37 7.06
C GLY A 299 -13.64 -8.59 6.23
N GLU A 300 -12.86 -7.54 5.94
CA GLU A 300 -11.73 -7.61 4.99
C GLU A 300 -10.40 -8.17 5.55
N GLU A 301 -10.41 -8.73 6.77
CA GLU A 301 -9.28 -9.39 7.43
C GLU A 301 -7.92 -8.64 7.51
N LEU A 302 -7.84 -7.35 7.17
CA LEU A 302 -6.58 -6.59 7.19
C LEU A 302 -5.86 -6.61 8.55
N GLY A 303 -6.59 -6.75 9.66
CA GLY A 303 -6.03 -6.92 11.01
C GLY A 303 -5.36 -8.29 11.25
N VAL A 304 -5.77 -9.33 10.52
CA VAL A 304 -5.35 -10.72 10.74
C VAL A 304 -3.89 -10.93 10.33
N ALA A 305 -3.09 -11.51 11.23
CA ALA A 305 -1.63 -11.63 11.09
C ALA A 305 -1.17 -12.26 9.75
N HIS A 306 -1.90 -13.29 9.31
CA HIS A 306 -1.56 -14.20 8.21
C HIS A 306 -2.70 -14.35 7.18
N SER A 307 -3.56 -13.35 7.00
CA SER A 307 -4.61 -13.38 5.97
C SER A 307 -4.06 -13.10 4.57
N TYR A 308 -4.70 -13.70 3.56
CA TYR A 308 -4.50 -13.40 2.14
C TYR A 308 -4.77 -11.92 1.79
N ALA A 309 -5.65 -11.23 2.53
CA ALA A 309 -5.94 -9.81 2.32
C ALA A 309 -4.69 -8.92 2.36
N ARG A 310 -3.66 -9.33 3.11
CA ARG A 310 -2.37 -8.61 3.18
C ARG A 310 -1.49 -8.74 1.93
N TYR A 311 -1.92 -9.53 0.93
CA TYR A 311 -1.22 -9.77 -0.33
C TYR A 311 -2.14 -9.56 -1.54
N LEU A 312 -3.25 -8.84 -1.38
CA LEU A 312 -4.33 -8.67 -2.36
C LEU A 312 -3.86 -8.33 -3.79
N SER A 313 -2.81 -7.51 -3.90
CA SER A 313 -2.29 -7.05 -5.21
C SER A 313 -1.49 -8.12 -5.94
N ASP A 314 -0.66 -8.90 -5.23
CA ASP A 314 0.22 -9.89 -5.85
C ASP A 314 -0.43 -11.28 -5.96
N LEU A 315 -1.46 -11.56 -5.15
CA LEU A 315 -2.31 -12.74 -5.30
C LEU A 315 -3.49 -12.51 -6.26
N GLY A 316 -3.63 -11.31 -6.82
CA GLY A 316 -4.71 -10.99 -7.79
C GLY A 316 -6.12 -11.02 -7.20
N LEU A 317 -6.28 -10.83 -5.88
CA LEU A 317 -7.58 -10.76 -5.20
C LEU A 317 -8.34 -9.47 -5.51
N SER A 318 -7.61 -8.44 -5.96
CA SER A 318 -8.14 -7.12 -6.28
C SER A 318 -7.27 -6.47 -7.35
N GLY A 319 -7.88 -6.13 -8.49
CA GLY A 319 -7.27 -5.27 -9.50
C GLY A 319 -7.34 -3.78 -9.13
N ARG A 320 -8.29 -3.40 -8.25
CA ARG A 320 -8.50 -2.03 -7.76
C ARG A 320 -8.58 -2.00 -6.23
N SER A 321 -7.40 -2.01 -5.60
CA SER A 321 -7.25 -2.02 -4.14
C SER A 321 -8.02 -0.88 -3.46
N PRO A 322 -8.99 -1.16 -2.56
CA PRO A 322 -9.66 -0.16 -1.72
C PRO A 322 -8.72 0.58 -0.77
N TYR A 323 -7.44 0.18 -0.69
CA TYR A 323 -6.44 0.73 0.21
C TYR A 323 -5.33 1.49 -0.54
N SER A 324 -5.46 1.71 -1.85
CA SER A 324 -4.47 2.47 -2.61
C SER A 324 -4.61 3.98 -2.38
N THR A 325 -3.52 4.71 -2.63
CA THR A 325 -3.47 6.19 -2.59
C THR A 325 -4.13 6.85 -3.80
N THR A 326 -4.51 6.05 -4.81
CA THR A 326 -5.24 6.46 -6.02
C THR A 326 -6.74 6.22 -5.91
N MET A 327 -7.16 5.26 -5.07
CA MET A 327 -8.55 5.04 -4.68
C MET A 327 -8.95 5.94 -3.51
N ASN A 328 -7.99 6.36 -2.68
CA ASN A 328 -8.21 7.24 -1.54
C ASN A 328 -7.27 8.46 -1.56
N PRO A 329 -7.36 9.32 -2.59
CA PRO A 329 -6.50 10.50 -2.70
C PRO A 329 -6.71 11.54 -1.59
N PHE A 330 -7.92 11.72 -1.05
CA PHE A 330 -8.20 12.75 -0.03
C PHE A 330 -7.58 12.38 1.34
N VAL A 331 -7.76 11.14 1.80
CA VAL A 331 -7.14 10.62 3.03
C VAL A 331 -5.63 10.61 2.91
N HIS A 332 -5.09 10.16 1.78
CA HIS A 332 -3.65 10.17 1.53
C HIS A 332 -3.06 11.58 1.64
N PHE A 333 -3.68 12.55 0.98
CA PHE A 333 -3.22 13.94 0.98
C PHE A 333 -3.35 14.58 2.37
N TRP A 334 -4.52 14.47 3.01
CA TRP A 334 -4.75 15.03 4.35
C TRP A 334 -3.73 14.50 5.38
N CYS A 335 -3.51 13.18 5.43
CA CYS A 335 -2.51 12.58 6.31
C CYS A 335 -1.08 13.10 6.05
N HIS A 336 -0.69 13.28 4.78
CA HIS A 336 0.66 13.76 4.46
C HIS A 336 0.82 15.27 4.62
N VAL A 337 -0.20 16.09 4.39
CA VAL A 337 -0.17 17.52 4.73
C VAL A 337 -0.02 17.68 6.24
N ALA A 338 -0.89 17.04 7.04
CA ALA A 338 -0.83 17.09 8.50
C ALA A 338 0.58 16.70 9.01
N ASN A 339 1.13 15.60 8.50
CA ASN A 339 2.47 15.16 8.84
C ASN A 339 3.59 16.09 8.37
N ALA A 340 3.47 16.71 7.20
CA ALA A 340 4.47 17.66 6.71
C ALA A 340 4.52 18.93 7.58
N LEU A 341 3.37 19.37 8.07
CA LEU A 341 3.24 20.47 9.05
C LEU A 341 3.80 20.09 10.42
N LEU A 342 3.65 18.84 10.85
CA LEU A 342 4.33 18.25 12.01
C LEU A 342 5.83 17.97 11.79
N GLY A 343 6.41 18.41 10.67
CA GLY A 343 7.85 18.35 10.40
C GLY A 343 8.35 17.07 9.70
N SER A 344 7.45 16.15 9.31
CA SER A 344 7.85 14.86 8.72
C SER A 344 8.50 15.01 7.35
N GLN A 345 9.82 14.80 7.27
CA GLN A 345 10.57 14.81 6.00
C GLN A 345 10.10 13.72 5.03
N ARG A 346 9.52 12.62 5.53
CA ARG A 346 8.87 11.60 4.70
C ARG A 346 7.67 12.18 3.96
N SER A 347 6.76 12.81 4.70
CA SER A 347 5.50 13.32 4.15
C SER A 347 5.69 14.56 3.27
N ARG A 348 6.68 15.42 3.56
CA ARG A 348 7.12 16.49 2.64
C ARG A 348 7.51 15.98 1.25
N ASN A 349 7.93 14.72 1.15
CA ASN A 349 8.34 14.08 -0.11
C ASN A 349 7.33 13.04 -0.65
N ALA A 350 6.14 12.95 -0.03
CA ALA A 350 5.02 12.19 -0.58
C ALA A 350 4.46 12.92 -1.81
N MET A 351 4.03 12.17 -2.82
CA MET A 351 3.42 12.74 -4.03
C MET A 351 2.00 13.22 -3.73
N VAL A 352 1.61 14.35 -4.32
CA VAL A 352 0.20 14.78 -4.30
C VAL A 352 -0.59 13.90 -5.27
N THR A 353 -1.68 13.28 -4.80
CA THR A 353 -2.54 12.40 -5.62
C THR A 353 -3.98 12.92 -5.80
N CYS A 354 -4.43 13.88 -4.99
CA CYS A 354 -5.66 14.62 -5.21
C CYS A 354 -5.40 15.92 -6.00
N TYR A 355 -6.39 16.37 -6.76
CA TYR A 355 -6.37 17.68 -7.43
C TYR A 355 -7.58 18.53 -7.03
N ASP A 356 -8.68 17.88 -6.62
CA ASP A 356 -9.87 18.50 -6.04
C ASP A 356 -9.70 18.73 -4.52
N PHE A 357 -10.39 19.73 -3.99
CA PHE A 357 -10.48 20.04 -2.55
C PHE A 357 -9.13 20.24 -1.81
N LEU A 358 -8.09 20.60 -2.55
CA LEU A 358 -6.73 20.79 -2.04
C LEU A 358 -6.68 21.82 -0.89
N MET A 359 -7.47 22.90 -0.98
CA MET A 359 -7.45 23.97 0.03
C MET A 359 -8.10 23.47 1.33
N GLU A 360 -9.27 22.87 1.21
CA GLU A 360 -10.12 22.41 2.29
C GLU A 360 -9.41 21.34 3.13
N LEU A 361 -8.81 20.35 2.46
CA LEU A 361 -7.99 19.33 3.09
C LEU A 361 -6.71 19.92 3.73
N THR A 362 -6.15 20.99 3.16
CA THR A 362 -4.97 21.67 3.72
C THR A 362 -5.30 22.42 5.01
N TYR A 363 -6.40 23.17 5.05
CA TYR A 363 -6.84 23.86 6.26
C TYR A 363 -7.31 22.88 7.34
N LEU A 364 -8.04 21.81 6.99
CA LEU A 364 -8.40 20.75 7.92
C LEU A 364 -7.16 20.06 8.52
N ALA A 365 -6.14 19.79 7.70
CA ALA A 365 -4.86 19.26 8.15
C ALA A 365 -4.08 20.26 9.02
N ALA A 366 -4.18 21.57 8.76
CA ALA A 366 -3.55 22.61 9.56
C ALA A 366 -4.21 22.78 10.94
N VAL A 367 -5.55 22.73 11.01
CA VAL A 367 -6.30 22.63 12.28
C VAL A 367 -5.83 21.39 13.05
N PHE A 368 -5.92 20.20 12.43
CA PHE A 368 -5.51 18.94 13.06
C PHE A 368 -4.07 19.00 13.61
N ALA A 369 -3.11 19.45 12.79
CA ALA A 369 -1.70 19.52 13.18
C ALA A 369 -1.46 20.55 14.28
N SER A 370 -2.05 21.75 14.19
CA SER A 370 -1.82 22.83 15.17
C SER A 370 -2.40 22.49 16.54
N VAL A 371 -3.58 21.86 16.63
CA VAL A 371 -4.16 21.40 17.88
C VAL A 371 -3.34 20.26 18.48
N ASN A 372 -3.14 19.19 17.72
CA ASN A 372 -2.49 17.98 18.24
C ASN A 372 -0.99 18.17 18.50
N TYR A 373 -0.34 19.19 17.93
CA TYR A 373 1.01 19.58 18.32
C TYR A 373 1.05 20.23 19.73
N ARG A 374 0.09 21.10 20.05
CA ARG A 374 0.06 21.84 21.33
C ARG A 374 -0.18 20.93 22.54
N HIS A 375 -1.02 19.91 22.42
CA HIS A 375 -1.44 19.07 23.55
C HIS A 375 -0.53 17.87 23.88
N ARG A 376 0.70 17.85 23.35
CA ARG A 376 1.62 16.70 23.48
C ARG A 376 2.41 16.61 24.79
N PHE A 377 2.65 17.73 25.46
CA PHE A 377 3.48 17.72 26.66
C PHE A 377 2.65 17.33 27.89
N ARG A 378 2.94 16.15 28.45
CA ARG A 378 2.41 15.67 29.74
C ARG A 378 3.56 15.24 30.64
N ARG A 379 3.43 15.44 31.94
CA ARG A 379 4.42 15.00 32.93
C ARG A 379 4.25 13.51 33.21
N LEU A 380 5.16 12.68 32.68
CA LEU A 380 5.08 11.21 32.79
C LEU A 380 5.87 10.61 33.98
N VAL A 381 6.79 11.38 34.59
CA VAL A 381 7.66 10.89 35.68
C VAL A 381 7.48 11.76 36.93
N LEU A 382 7.22 11.08 38.04
CA LEU A 382 6.91 11.65 39.35
C LEU A 382 7.81 11.00 40.41
N ARG A 383 8.23 11.74 41.44
CA ARG A 383 9.25 11.35 42.43
C ARG A 383 8.75 10.38 43.52
N GLY A 384 7.53 9.87 43.42
CA GLY A 384 7.01 8.86 44.35
C GLY A 384 5.50 8.69 44.26
N ARG A 385 4.98 7.71 45.00
CA ARG A 385 3.56 7.31 44.95
C ARG A 385 2.60 8.43 45.37
N LYS A 386 2.94 9.21 46.41
CA LYS A 386 2.17 10.37 46.87
C LYS A 386 2.05 11.47 45.80
N GLU A 387 3.15 11.79 45.12
CA GLU A 387 3.11 12.79 44.02
C GLU A 387 2.27 12.28 42.85
N ALA A 388 2.27 10.96 42.58
CA ALA A 388 1.41 10.35 41.57
C ALA A 388 -0.08 10.45 41.93
N GLU A 389 -0.47 10.15 43.17
CA GLU A 389 -1.85 10.26 43.65
C GLU A 389 -2.37 11.72 43.60
N GLU A 390 -1.55 12.70 44.03
CA GLU A 390 -1.91 14.12 43.95
C GLU A 390 -1.97 14.64 42.51
N TRP A 391 -1.01 14.26 41.66
CA TRP A 391 -1.01 14.66 40.26
C TRP A 391 -2.21 14.07 39.52
N GLN A 392 -2.55 12.80 39.76
CA GLN A 392 -3.68 12.15 39.12
C GLN A 392 -5.01 12.76 39.58
N ARG A 393 -5.17 13.11 40.86
CA ARG A 393 -6.35 13.86 41.34
C ARG A 393 -6.50 15.22 40.64
N LYS A 394 -5.40 15.97 40.49
CA LYS A 394 -5.40 17.25 39.76
C LYS A 394 -5.70 17.08 38.27
N GLN A 395 -5.22 16.00 37.64
CA GLN A 395 -5.53 15.71 36.24
C GLN A 395 -7.01 15.37 36.03
N VAL A 396 -7.64 14.59 36.92
CA VAL A 396 -9.09 14.33 36.86
C VAL A 396 -9.87 15.65 36.98
N GLU A 397 -9.54 16.49 37.98
CA GLU A 397 -10.20 17.79 38.17
C GLU A 397 -9.99 18.76 36.98
N GLU A 398 -8.80 18.77 36.36
CA GLU A 398 -8.55 19.52 35.12
C GLU A 398 -9.27 18.93 33.91
N GLU A 399 -9.41 17.61 33.82
CA GLU A 399 -10.04 16.91 32.69
C GLU A 399 -11.57 17.09 32.74
N GLU A 400 -12.18 17.03 33.92
CA GLU A 400 -13.58 17.42 34.17
C GLU A 400 -13.82 18.87 33.72
N LYS A 401 -12.97 19.83 34.14
CA LYS A 401 -13.06 21.24 33.71
C LYS A 401 -12.87 21.42 32.20
N ARG A 402 -12.09 20.56 31.52
CA ARG A 402 -11.90 20.58 30.07
C ARG A 402 -13.05 19.89 29.30
N GLN A 403 -13.78 18.97 29.94
CA GLN A 403 -14.97 18.33 29.38
C GLN A 403 -16.19 19.26 29.42
N VAL A 404 -16.33 20.11 30.44
CA VAL A 404 -17.37 21.15 30.50
C VAL A 404 -17.01 22.34 29.59
N TYR A 405 -17.04 22.12 28.27
CA TYR A 405 -16.92 23.17 27.26
C TYR A 405 -18.31 23.59 26.78
N THR A 406 -18.80 24.73 27.29
CA THR A 406 -20.10 25.31 26.93
C THR A 406 -19.99 26.57 26.08
N ASP A 407 -18.83 27.26 26.09
CA ASP A 407 -18.62 28.50 25.34
C ASP A 407 -17.98 28.25 23.96
N VAL A 408 -18.82 28.08 22.96
CA VAL A 408 -18.45 27.91 21.54
C VAL A 408 -17.77 29.15 20.91
N THR A 409 -17.64 30.28 21.63
CA THR A 409 -17.00 31.49 21.09
C THR A 409 -15.48 31.53 21.29
N GLN A 410 -14.96 30.76 22.26
CA GLN A 410 -13.54 30.72 22.66
C GLN A 410 -12.81 29.47 22.15
N GLU A 411 -11.51 29.61 21.87
CA GLU A 411 -10.66 28.52 21.35
C GLU A 411 -10.56 27.36 22.39
N PRO A 412 -10.90 26.09 22.03
CA PRO A 412 -10.95 25.00 22.99
C PRO A 412 -9.62 24.67 23.67
N LEU A 413 -9.66 24.46 24.99
CA LEU A 413 -8.49 24.08 25.83
C LEU A 413 -8.12 22.59 25.77
N SER A 414 -8.92 21.77 25.08
CA SER A 414 -8.73 20.33 24.94
C SER A 414 -8.47 19.95 23.49
N ALA A 415 -7.88 18.77 23.26
CA ALA A 415 -7.78 18.20 21.91
C ALA A 415 -9.07 17.50 21.43
N ASN A 416 -10.23 17.71 22.09
CA ASN A 416 -11.47 17.00 21.73
C ASN A 416 -11.98 17.47 20.35
N PRO A 417 -12.03 16.59 19.33
CA PRO A 417 -12.46 16.95 17.97
C PRO A 417 -13.86 17.57 17.93
N GLU A 418 -14.78 17.15 18.81
CA GLU A 418 -16.14 17.68 18.86
C GLU A 418 -16.18 19.14 19.33
N HIS A 419 -15.34 19.52 20.30
CA HIS A 419 -15.26 20.90 20.79
C HIS A 419 -14.68 21.81 19.69
N TRP A 420 -13.67 21.33 18.98
CA TRP A 420 -13.08 22.02 17.83
C TRP A 420 -14.05 22.14 16.65
N PHE A 421 -14.83 21.10 16.37
CA PHE A 421 -15.86 21.14 15.34
C PHE A 421 -16.94 22.19 15.68
N LYS A 422 -17.46 22.20 16.91
CA LYS A 422 -18.46 23.21 17.36
C LYS A 422 -17.90 24.64 17.33
N TYR A 423 -16.67 24.83 17.82
CA TYR A 423 -15.98 26.12 17.76
C TYR A 423 -15.81 26.61 16.31
N LEU A 424 -15.31 25.76 15.41
CA LEU A 424 -15.12 26.11 14.01
C LEU A 424 -16.46 26.38 13.32
N ALA A 425 -17.50 25.58 13.54
CA ALA A 425 -18.83 25.82 12.99
C ALA A 425 -19.39 27.18 13.42
N ASN A 426 -19.19 27.60 14.68
CA ASN A 426 -19.57 28.92 15.20
C ASN A 426 -18.69 30.08 14.68
N LYS A 427 -17.63 29.77 13.93
CA LYS A 427 -16.74 30.72 13.23
C LYS A 427 -16.81 30.55 11.71
N ASP A 428 -17.89 29.95 11.19
CA ASP A 428 -18.09 29.61 9.78
C ASP A 428 -16.91 28.83 9.15
N PHE A 429 -16.23 28.03 9.97
CA PHE A 429 -14.99 27.31 9.69
C PHE A 429 -13.83 28.20 9.18
N VAL A 430 -13.76 29.45 9.63
CA VAL A 430 -12.59 30.33 9.44
C VAL A 430 -11.45 29.92 10.38
N VAL A 431 -10.26 29.71 9.81
CA VAL A 431 -9.06 29.28 10.56
C VAL A 431 -8.42 30.46 11.29
N THR A 432 -8.03 30.27 12.57
CA THR A 432 -7.51 31.37 13.39
C THR A 432 -6.12 31.83 12.95
N LYS A 433 -5.79 33.11 13.15
CA LYS A 433 -4.47 33.69 12.83
C LYS A 433 -3.31 32.94 13.50
N GLY A 434 -3.52 32.38 14.69
CA GLY A 434 -2.53 31.55 15.38
C GLY A 434 -2.26 30.21 14.67
N MET A 435 -3.30 29.59 14.10
CA MET A 435 -3.16 28.39 13.27
C MET A 435 -2.47 28.72 11.94
N THR A 436 -2.88 29.78 11.25
CA THR A 436 -2.26 30.25 10.00
C THR A 436 -0.78 30.58 10.18
N THR A 437 -0.40 31.22 11.28
CA THR A 437 1.02 31.51 11.61
C THR A 437 1.83 30.23 11.85
N CYS A 438 1.26 29.24 12.53
CA CYS A 438 1.89 27.94 12.75
C CYS A 438 2.11 27.20 11.42
N PHE A 439 1.09 27.20 10.56
CA PHE A 439 1.12 26.64 9.22
C PHE A 439 2.20 27.28 8.32
N GLN A 440 2.24 28.61 8.24
CA GLN A 440 3.24 29.35 7.47
C GLN A 440 4.68 28.99 7.88
N ARG A 441 4.97 28.96 9.19
CA ARG A 441 6.29 28.55 9.72
C ARG A 441 6.67 27.13 9.30
N ALA A 442 5.74 26.19 9.39
CA ALA A 442 5.99 24.80 9.02
C ALA A 442 6.19 24.61 7.50
N ALA A 443 5.44 25.34 6.67
CA ALA A 443 5.58 25.34 5.22
C ALA A 443 6.92 25.92 4.75
N VAL A 444 7.37 27.05 5.34
CA VAL A 444 8.70 27.63 5.07
C VAL A 444 9.82 26.63 5.41
N GLY A 445 9.64 25.83 6.47
CA GLY A 445 10.54 24.74 6.86
C GLY A 445 10.63 23.55 5.90
N CYS A 446 9.82 23.48 4.83
CA CYS A 446 9.79 22.36 3.89
C CYS A 446 10.93 22.39 2.85
N GLN A 447 12.19 22.38 3.30
CA GLN A 447 13.36 22.43 2.41
C GLN A 447 13.53 21.13 1.59
N ASN A 448 14.12 21.27 0.39
CA ASN A 448 14.49 20.17 -0.53
C ASN A 448 13.34 19.19 -0.87
N ALA A 449 12.11 19.71 -0.99
CA ALA A 449 10.96 18.93 -1.43
C ALA A 449 11.05 18.54 -2.93
N ARG A 450 10.61 17.33 -3.27
CA ARG A 450 10.59 16.80 -4.64
C ARG A 450 9.53 17.50 -5.51
N LYS A 451 9.72 17.50 -6.83
CA LYS A 451 8.70 17.94 -7.79
C LYS A 451 7.44 17.06 -7.69
N GLY A 452 6.26 17.68 -7.66
CA GLY A 452 4.96 17.03 -7.48
C GLY A 452 4.65 16.55 -6.05
N SER A 453 5.45 16.98 -5.06
CA SER A 453 5.28 16.54 -3.67
C SER A 453 4.47 17.51 -2.81
N VAL A 454 3.95 17.00 -1.68
CA VAL A 454 3.24 17.79 -0.66
C VAL A 454 4.08 18.97 -0.15
N GLY A 455 5.41 18.80 -0.03
CA GLY A 455 6.31 19.89 0.37
C GLY A 455 6.46 20.99 -0.68
N GLU A 456 6.43 20.66 -1.98
CA GLU A 456 6.40 21.66 -3.05
C GLU A 456 5.05 22.40 -3.07
N TYR A 457 3.95 21.65 -2.94
CA TYR A 457 2.60 22.20 -2.83
C TYR A 457 2.51 23.19 -1.66
N LEU A 458 2.96 22.81 -0.45
CA LEU A 458 2.87 23.67 0.74
C LEU A 458 3.69 24.97 0.61
N LYS A 459 4.86 24.93 -0.05
CA LYS A 459 5.58 26.16 -0.37
C LYS A 459 4.76 27.08 -1.26
N LYS A 460 4.26 26.54 -2.38
CA LYS A 460 3.47 27.30 -3.38
C LYS A 460 2.20 27.89 -2.76
N PHE A 461 1.55 27.13 -1.89
CA PHE A 461 0.36 27.55 -1.16
C PHE A 461 0.61 28.74 -0.24
N VAL A 462 1.76 28.79 0.45
CA VAL A 462 2.13 29.89 1.35
C VAL A 462 2.73 31.10 0.63
N SER A 463 3.38 30.91 -0.53
CA SER A 463 3.87 32.01 -1.35
C SER A 463 2.78 32.77 -2.12
N ASP A 464 1.55 32.23 -2.20
CA ASP A 464 0.42 32.89 -2.83
C ASP A 464 -0.24 33.86 -1.82
N GLU A 465 0.09 35.15 -1.90
CA GLU A 465 -0.38 36.20 -0.98
C GLU A 465 -1.92 36.28 -0.87
N LYS A 466 -2.64 35.86 -1.92
CA LYS A 466 -4.11 35.81 -1.94
C LYS A 466 -4.70 34.69 -1.07
N ARG A 467 -3.88 33.75 -0.58
CA ARG A 467 -4.29 32.62 0.29
C ARG A 467 -3.82 32.77 1.74
N THR A 468 -2.93 33.73 1.99
CA THR A 468 -2.29 33.95 3.30
C THR A 468 -2.75 35.23 3.99
N THR A 469 -3.49 36.10 3.30
CA THR A 469 -4.16 37.28 3.85
C THR A 469 -5.54 36.91 4.41
N ASP A 470 -5.92 37.59 5.50
CA ASP A 470 -6.90 37.16 6.52
C ASP A 470 -8.26 36.63 6.00
N ASN A 471 -8.82 35.65 6.75
CA ASN A 471 -10.17 35.06 6.61
C ASN A 471 -10.43 34.14 5.40
N TYR A 472 -9.60 33.11 5.19
CA TYR A 472 -10.07 31.97 4.38
C TYR A 472 -11.14 31.17 5.14
N GLN A 473 -12.35 31.16 4.59
CA GLN A 473 -13.50 30.41 5.05
C GLN A 473 -13.53 29.05 4.35
N LEU A 474 -13.57 27.96 5.12
CA LEU A 474 -13.83 26.64 4.56
C LEU A 474 -15.28 26.60 4.01
N PRO A 475 -15.52 26.17 2.75
CA PRO A 475 -16.84 26.21 2.15
C PRO A 475 -17.81 25.27 2.87
N ALA A 476 -18.71 25.84 3.68
CA ALA A 476 -19.63 25.13 4.57
C ALA A 476 -20.46 24.03 3.89
N VAL A 477 -20.79 24.19 2.61
CA VAL A 477 -21.53 23.22 1.77
C VAL A 477 -20.83 21.85 1.68
N SER A 478 -19.53 21.78 1.95
CA SER A 478 -18.70 20.58 1.84
C SER A 478 -18.31 19.95 3.20
N MET A 479 -18.59 20.66 4.29
CA MET A 479 -18.41 20.15 5.65
C MET A 479 -19.60 19.28 6.05
N ILE A 480 -19.35 18.31 6.92
CA ILE A 480 -20.41 17.47 7.46
C ILE A 480 -21.31 18.36 8.32
N ALA A 481 -22.62 18.39 8.06
CA ALA A 481 -23.56 19.14 8.90
C ALA A 481 -23.46 18.67 10.36
N PRO A 482 -23.55 19.55 11.38
CA PRO A 482 -23.36 19.17 12.79
C PRO A 482 -24.19 17.95 13.24
N GLU A 483 -25.45 17.89 12.82
CA GLU A 483 -26.39 16.79 13.05
C GLU A 483 -25.89 15.44 12.50
N LEU A 484 -25.27 15.48 11.31
CA LEU A 484 -24.71 14.32 10.63
C LEU A 484 -23.34 13.95 11.19
N PHE A 485 -22.56 14.91 11.68
CA PHE A 485 -21.25 14.65 12.30
C PHE A 485 -21.42 13.84 13.58
N ILE A 486 -22.36 14.21 14.46
CA ILE A 486 -22.63 13.46 15.69
C ILE A 486 -23.07 12.03 15.38
N ARG A 487 -23.94 11.82 14.38
CA ARG A 487 -24.36 10.48 13.94
C ARG A 487 -23.20 9.68 13.31
N ALA A 488 -22.35 10.32 12.51
CA ALA A 488 -21.18 9.70 11.88
C ALA A 488 -20.01 9.43 12.86
N GLN A 489 -20.06 9.95 14.09
CA GLN A 489 -19.14 9.59 15.18
C GLN A 489 -19.65 8.39 16.02
N GLN A 490 -20.92 8.02 15.87
CA GLN A 490 -21.56 6.91 16.59
C GLN A 490 -21.63 5.61 15.75
N GLN A 491 -21.35 5.71 14.45
CA GLN A 491 -21.25 4.62 13.47
C GLN A 491 -19.79 4.32 13.14
#